data_AF-A0A844H8L8-F1
#
_entry.id   AF-A0A844H8L8-F1
#
_cell.length_a   1.000
_cell.length_b   1.000
_cell.length_c   1.000
_cell.angle_alpha   90.00
_cell.angle_beta   90.00
_cell.angle_gamma   90.00
#
_symmetry.space_group_name_H-M   'P 1'
#
loop_
_entity.id
_entity.type
_entity.pdbx_description
1 polymer ?
#
loop_
_entity_poly.entity_id
_entity_poly.type
_entity_poly.pdbx_seq_one_letter_code
_entity_poly.pdbx_strand_id
1 'polypeptide(L)'
;MILSIIWFVLELYDQSFPMEPIVVFVGGIATLLASYWPWAPHYTDRRLKGRASIDYMSNNQEFIIGREELSFTLKFSKASDERIHIYRDPSDIEAVALVHGAGLPSEVRDAKALDYSNRVISPAEGDVVVLRNIHGHYAAMVVCDVRDSTRNDDRDEVTISWVINPEHGTDFS
;
A
#
# COMPACT_ATOMS: atom_id res chain seq x y z
N MET A 1 -50.57 -15.92 -7.63
CA MET A 1 -49.14 -16.20 -7.89
C MET A 1 -48.89 -16.60 -9.35
N ILE A 2 -49.50 -17.66 -9.88
CA ILE A 2 -49.32 -18.06 -11.30
C ILE A 2 -49.78 -16.96 -12.29
N LEU A 3 -50.91 -16.31 -12.01
CA LEU A 3 -51.43 -15.21 -12.82
C LEU A 3 -50.48 -13.99 -12.86
N SER A 4 -49.82 -13.71 -11.75
CA SER A 4 -48.88 -12.58 -11.60
C SER A 4 -47.58 -12.82 -12.38
N ILE A 5 -47.13 -14.08 -12.44
CA ILE A 5 -45.96 -14.49 -13.22
C ILE A 5 -46.27 -14.41 -14.72
N ILE A 6 -47.46 -14.84 -15.13
CA ILE A 6 -47.90 -14.75 -16.54
C ILE A 6 -48.02 -13.28 -16.98
N TRP A 7 -48.54 -12.41 -16.12
CA TRP A 7 -48.66 -10.97 -16.40
C TRP A 7 -47.29 -10.30 -16.56
N PHE A 8 -46.35 -10.59 -15.66
CA PHE A 8 -44.97 -10.08 -15.73
C PHE A 8 -44.21 -10.55 -16.98
N VAL A 9 -44.45 -11.79 -17.43
CA VAL A 9 -43.84 -12.34 -18.66
C VAL A 9 -44.44 -11.74 -19.93
N LEU A 10 -45.75 -11.44 -19.94
CA LEU A 10 -46.41 -10.74 -21.05
C LEU A 10 -45.96 -9.29 -21.16
N GLU A 11 -45.77 -8.62 -20.02
CA GLU A 11 -45.24 -7.26 -19.96
C GLU A 11 -43.80 -7.19 -20.49
N LEU A 12 -42.99 -8.25 -20.30
CA LEU A 12 -41.60 -8.34 -20.83
C LEU A 12 -41.55 -8.54 -22.34
N TYR A 13 -42.65 -9.05 -22.93
CA TYR A 13 -42.77 -9.29 -24.36
C TYR A 13 -43.25 -8.04 -25.12
N ASP A 14 -44.04 -7.18 -24.47
CA ASP A 14 -44.43 -5.90 -25.01
C ASP A 14 -43.27 -4.90 -24.81
N GLN A 15 -42.61 -4.47 -25.88
CA GLN A 15 -41.36 -3.67 -25.83
C GLN A 15 -41.51 -2.26 -25.23
N SER A 16 -42.62 -1.97 -24.55
CA SER A 16 -42.90 -0.70 -23.87
C SER A 16 -42.76 -0.85 -22.36
N PHE A 17 -41.67 -1.43 -21.89
CA PHE A 17 -41.36 -1.44 -20.47
C PHE A 17 -40.99 0.00 -20.04
N PRO A 18 -41.75 0.66 -19.15
CA PRO A 18 -41.27 1.91 -18.57
C PRO A 18 -39.98 1.59 -17.83
N MET A 19 -38.86 2.18 -18.22
CA MET A 19 -37.54 1.90 -17.61
C MET A 19 -37.45 2.38 -16.15
N GLU A 20 -38.42 3.18 -15.69
CA GLU A 20 -38.47 3.80 -14.37
C GLU A 20 -38.31 2.81 -13.20
N PRO A 21 -39.03 1.65 -13.14
CA PRO A 21 -38.91 0.72 -12.01
C PRO A 21 -37.54 0.04 -11.96
N ILE A 22 -36.96 -0.27 -13.12
CA ILE A 22 -35.63 -0.90 -13.20
C ILE A 22 -34.55 0.10 -12.78
N VAL A 23 -34.64 1.35 -13.23
CA VAL A 23 -33.68 2.40 -12.85
C VAL A 23 -33.71 2.69 -11.34
N VAL A 24 -34.90 2.75 -10.74
CA VAL A 24 -35.04 2.94 -9.28
C VAL A 24 -34.49 1.74 -8.51
N PHE A 25 -34.75 0.52 -9.00
CA PHE A 25 -34.24 -0.71 -8.37
C PHE A 25 -32.70 -0.81 -8.44
N VAL A 26 -32.10 -0.54 -9.61
CA VAL A 26 -30.64 -0.53 -9.79
C VAL A 26 -30.00 0.58 -8.97
N GLY A 27 -30.60 1.78 -8.94
CA GLY A 27 -30.12 2.89 -8.12
C GLY A 27 -30.17 2.59 -6.61
N GLY A 28 -31.25 1.96 -6.14
CA GLY A 28 -31.40 1.55 -4.74
C GLY A 28 -30.43 0.44 -4.33
N ILE A 29 -30.15 -0.51 -5.23
CA ILE A 29 -29.12 -1.53 -4.97
C ILE A 29 -27.72 -0.92 -4.99
N ALA A 30 -27.43 0.03 -5.89
CA ALA A 30 -26.13 0.69 -5.92
C ALA A 30 -25.84 1.47 -4.64
N THR A 31 -26.84 2.14 -4.05
CA THR A 31 -26.67 2.85 -2.77
C THR A 31 -26.52 1.89 -1.59
N LEU A 32 -27.29 0.79 -1.56
CA LEU A 32 -27.13 -0.25 -0.54
C LEU A 32 -25.78 -0.96 -0.66
N LEU A 33 -25.33 -1.28 -1.87
CA LEU A 33 -24.02 -1.86 -2.12
C LEU A 33 -22.92 -0.88 -1.76
N ALA A 34 -23.00 0.40 -2.13
CA ALA A 34 -22.03 1.41 -1.72
C ALA A 34 -21.95 1.57 -0.20
N SER A 35 -23.07 1.43 0.51
CA SER A 35 -23.13 1.49 1.98
C SER A 35 -22.62 0.21 2.66
N TYR A 36 -22.74 -0.95 2.03
CA TYR A 36 -22.37 -2.24 2.60
C TYR A 36 -20.99 -2.74 2.12
N TRP A 37 -20.45 -2.19 1.05
CA TRP A 37 -19.16 -2.61 0.50
C TRP A 37 -18.05 -2.30 1.50
N PRO A 38 -17.40 -3.31 2.10
CA PRO A 38 -16.31 -3.06 3.01
C PRO A 38 -15.09 -2.72 2.15
N TRP A 39 -14.82 -1.43 1.98
CA TRP A 39 -13.50 -0.96 1.57
C TRP A 39 -12.55 -1.18 2.73
N ALA A 40 -12.20 -2.44 3.00
CA ALA A 40 -11.14 -2.75 3.92
C ALA A 40 -9.83 -2.27 3.26
N PRO A 41 -9.10 -1.33 3.87
CA PRO A 41 -7.80 -0.94 3.34
C PRO A 41 -6.90 -2.18 3.28
N HIS A 42 -6.36 -2.45 2.10
CA HIS A 42 -5.40 -3.52 1.90
C HIS A 42 -4.01 -3.00 2.25
N TYR A 43 -3.50 -3.35 3.43
CA TYR A 43 -2.13 -3.02 3.88
C TYR A 43 -1.07 -3.95 3.28
N THR A 44 -1.31 -4.42 2.07
CA THR A 44 -0.42 -5.35 1.37
C THR A 44 -0.45 -5.06 -0.12
N ASP A 45 0.71 -4.82 -0.71
CA ASP A 45 0.90 -4.75 -2.16
C ASP A 45 1.87 -5.85 -2.63
N ARG A 46 1.38 -6.76 -3.48
CA ARG A 46 2.15 -7.90 -3.99
C ARG A 46 3.11 -7.56 -5.14
N ARG A 47 3.15 -6.30 -5.57
CA ARG A 47 3.97 -5.86 -6.69
C ARG A 47 5.44 -5.74 -6.27
N LEU A 48 6.33 -6.13 -7.19
CA LEU A 48 7.78 -5.97 -7.01
C LEU A 48 8.22 -4.50 -7.05
N LYS A 49 7.45 -3.65 -7.73
CA LYS A 49 7.66 -2.21 -7.77
C LYS A 49 6.33 -1.48 -7.73
N GLY A 50 6.31 -0.35 -7.04
CA GLY A 50 5.07 0.41 -6.88
C GLY A 50 5.28 1.68 -6.08
N ARG A 51 4.18 2.41 -5.93
CA ARG A 51 4.05 3.56 -5.07
C ARG A 51 2.73 3.44 -4.32
N ALA A 52 2.75 3.69 -3.02
CA ALA A 52 1.57 3.62 -2.17
C ALA A 52 1.62 4.73 -1.12
N SER A 53 0.44 5.24 -0.79
CA SER A 53 0.22 6.15 0.33
C SER A 53 -0.46 5.36 1.44
N ILE A 54 0.13 5.38 2.62
CA ILE A 54 -0.19 4.49 3.73
C ILE A 54 -0.49 5.34 4.95
N ASP A 55 -1.65 5.12 5.58
CA ASP A 55 -1.92 5.65 6.91
C ASP A 55 -1.11 4.87 7.95
N TYR A 56 0.00 5.47 8.40
CA TYR A 56 0.91 4.82 9.33
C TYR A 56 0.37 4.71 10.76
N MET A 57 -0.77 5.31 11.10
CA MET A 57 -1.40 5.17 12.43
C MET A 57 -2.29 3.94 12.52
N SER A 58 -2.62 3.34 11.37
CA SER A 58 -3.52 2.20 11.24
C SER A 58 -2.76 0.86 11.11
N ASN A 59 -3.47 -0.27 11.27
CA ASN A 59 -2.93 -1.64 11.08
C ASN A 59 -1.62 -1.96 11.83
N ASN A 60 -1.54 -1.62 13.13
CA ASN A 60 -0.33 -1.78 13.94
C ASN A 60 0.93 -1.12 13.35
N GLN A 61 0.73 -0.10 12.51
CA GLN A 61 1.77 0.60 11.75
C GLN A 61 2.54 -0.29 10.77
N GLU A 62 1.93 -1.39 10.31
CA GLU A 62 2.57 -2.39 9.45
C GLU A 62 1.98 -2.37 8.03
N PHE A 63 2.85 -2.46 7.03
CA PHE A 63 2.51 -2.55 5.63
C PHE A 63 3.41 -3.54 4.91
N ILE A 64 2.85 -4.46 4.14
CA ILE A 64 3.60 -5.53 3.49
C ILE A 64 3.78 -5.24 2.01
N ILE A 65 5.02 -5.27 1.52
CA ILE A 65 5.31 -5.21 0.09
C ILE A 65 5.86 -6.55 -0.41
N GLY A 66 5.59 -6.87 -1.67
CA GLY A 66 6.05 -8.09 -2.31
C GLY A 66 5.21 -9.33 -1.96
N ARG A 67 5.75 -10.51 -2.23
CA ARG A 67 5.05 -11.79 -2.09
C ARG A 67 6.00 -12.92 -1.71
N GLU A 68 5.52 -13.86 -0.89
CA GLU A 68 6.25 -15.09 -0.54
C GLU A 68 7.66 -14.77 -0.03
N GLU A 69 8.71 -15.37 -0.59
CA GLU A 69 10.11 -15.14 -0.20
C GLU A 69 10.63 -13.72 -0.52
N LEU A 70 9.87 -12.96 -1.32
CA LEU A 70 10.11 -11.56 -1.65
C LEU A 70 9.22 -10.62 -0.84
N SER A 71 8.63 -11.07 0.27
CA SER A 71 7.87 -10.21 1.16
C SER A 71 8.78 -9.38 2.07
N PHE A 72 8.37 -8.14 2.31
CA PHE A 72 8.98 -7.24 3.29
C PHE A 72 7.88 -6.54 4.08
N THR A 73 7.86 -6.75 5.38
CA THR A 73 6.97 -6.05 6.31
C THR A 73 7.64 -4.76 6.76
N LEU A 74 7.05 -3.64 6.35
CA LEU A 74 7.47 -2.30 6.73
C LEU A 74 6.71 -1.91 7.99
N LYS A 75 7.45 -1.49 9.01
CA LYS A 75 6.88 -0.95 10.24
C LYS A 75 7.30 0.49 10.40
N PHE A 76 6.31 1.35 10.56
CA PHE A 76 6.50 2.79 10.65
C PHE A 76 6.17 3.33 12.04
N SER A 77 6.77 4.47 12.41
CA SER A 77 6.21 5.29 13.47
C SER A 77 6.58 6.75 13.25
N LYS A 78 5.82 7.64 13.89
CA LYS A 78 6.02 9.08 13.79
C LYS A 78 7.39 9.50 14.35
N ALA A 79 8.15 10.27 13.57
CA ALA A 79 9.41 10.89 14.01
C ALA A 79 9.29 12.42 14.05
N SER A 80 9.08 13.05 12.91
CA SER A 80 8.81 14.50 12.77
C SER A 80 7.86 14.77 11.60
N ASP A 81 7.66 16.04 11.25
CA ASP A 81 6.93 16.49 10.07
C ASP A 81 7.55 15.98 8.76
N GLU A 82 8.88 16.00 8.64
CA GLU A 82 9.57 15.58 7.40
C GLU A 82 10.24 14.20 7.50
N ARG A 83 10.03 13.48 8.60
CA ARG A 83 10.76 12.23 8.89
C ARG A 83 9.85 11.16 9.47
N ILE A 84 10.14 9.91 9.12
CA ILE A 84 9.45 8.73 9.62
C ILE A 84 10.45 7.73 10.21
N HIS A 85 10.10 7.08 11.32
CA HIS A 85 10.89 5.98 11.85
C HIS A 85 10.56 4.68 11.12
N ILE A 86 11.58 3.90 10.77
CA ILE A 86 11.43 2.56 10.19
C ILE A 86 12.19 1.56 11.03
N TYR A 87 11.55 0.43 11.31
CA TYR A 87 12.04 -0.58 12.23
C TYR A 87 12.46 -1.86 11.51
N ARG A 88 13.53 -2.47 12.01
CA ARG A 88 13.98 -3.84 11.68
C ARG A 88 13.25 -4.93 12.49
N ASP A 89 12.29 -4.54 13.33
CA ASP A 89 11.61 -5.46 14.24
C ASP A 89 10.71 -6.54 13.60
N PRO A 90 10.10 -6.31 12.41
CA PRO A 90 9.29 -7.35 11.76
C PRO A 90 10.10 -8.62 11.49
N SER A 91 9.45 -9.78 11.65
CA SER A 91 10.14 -11.08 11.66
C SER A 91 10.71 -11.52 10.31
N ASP A 92 10.24 -10.91 9.21
CA ASP A 92 10.73 -11.15 7.86
C ASP A 92 11.87 -10.20 7.45
N ILE A 93 12.20 -9.20 8.28
CA ILE A 93 13.30 -8.25 8.01
C ILE A 93 14.56 -8.66 8.78
N GLU A 94 15.65 -8.88 8.05
CA GLU A 94 16.96 -9.16 8.63
C GLU A 94 17.71 -7.86 8.96
N ALA A 95 17.64 -6.88 8.06
CA ALA A 95 18.43 -5.65 8.17
C ALA A 95 17.79 -4.45 7.45
N VAL A 96 18.05 -3.25 7.97
CA VAL A 96 17.63 -1.97 7.39
C VAL A 96 18.82 -1.03 7.33
N ALA A 97 18.97 -0.31 6.21
CA ALA A 97 20.00 0.70 6.02
C ALA A 97 19.40 1.97 5.43
N LEU A 98 20.03 3.09 5.75
CA LEU A 98 19.65 4.42 5.27
C LEU A 98 20.72 4.94 4.32
N VAL A 99 20.29 5.45 3.17
CA VAL A 99 21.12 6.09 2.15
C VAL A 99 20.64 7.52 1.98
N HIS A 100 21.46 8.46 2.44
CA HIS A 100 21.14 9.87 2.38
C HIS A 100 21.32 10.44 0.97
N GLY A 101 20.37 11.26 0.53
CA GLY A 101 20.52 12.10 -0.67
C GLY A 101 20.51 11.35 -2.01
N ALA A 102 20.12 10.07 -2.04
CA ALA A 102 20.00 9.28 -3.25
C ALA A 102 18.71 9.58 -4.05
N GLY A 103 17.63 10.07 -3.44
CA GLY A 103 16.40 10.51 -4.14
C GLY A 103 15.59 9.44 -4.89
N LEU A 104 16.22 8.37 -5.36
CA LEU A 104 15.69 7.32 -6.21
C LEU A 104 16.30 5.97 -5.82
N PRO A 105 15.49 4.89 -5.81
CA PRO A 105 16.00 3.53 -5.56
C PRO A 105 17.15 3.12 -6.50
N SER A 106 17.16 3.60 -7.74
CA SER A 106 18.16 3.27 -8.76
C SER A 106 19.55 3.87 -8.53
N GLU A 107 19.70 4.76 -7.56
CA GLU A 107 21.03 5.30 -7.21
C GLU A 107 21.80 4.38 -6.26
N VAL A 108 21.16 3.33 -5.75
CA VAL A 108 21.79 2.32 -4.90
C VAL A 108 22.52 1.29 -5.77
N ARG A 109 23.84 1.49 -5.89
CA ARG A 109 24.74 0.60 -6.67
C ARG A 109 25.12 -0.69 -5.96
N ASP A 110 25.38 -0.62 -4.65
CA ASP A 110 25.74 -1.79 -3.86
C ASP A 110 25.09 -1.73 -2.48
N ALA A 111 23.97 -2.43 -2.34
CA ALA A 111 23.27 -2.59 -1.08
C ALA A 111 24.14 -3.26 0.01
N LYS A 112 25.09 -4.15 -0.33
CA LYS A 112 25.88 -4.87 0.69
C LYS A 112 26.85 -3.98 1.46
N ALA A 113 27.29 -2.88 0.85
CA ALA A 113 28.27 -1.97 1.44
C ALA A 113 27.68 -1.00 2.48
N LEU A 114 26.35 -1.02 2.69
CA LEU A 114 25.65 -0.11 3.57
C LEU A 114 25.78 -0.49 5.05
N ASP A 115 25.54 0.49 5.93
CA ASP A 115 25.52 0.26 7.38
C ASP A 115 24.14 -0.27 7.83
N TYR A 116 24.15 -1.50 8.35
CA TYR A 116 23.00 -2.25 8.83
C TYR A 116 22.98 -2.45 10.36
N SER A 117 23.84 -1.73 11.08
CA SER A 117 23.98 -1.87 12.53
C SER A 117 22.75 -1.40 13.31
N ASN A 118 21.96 -0.51 12.72
CA ASN A 118 20.84 0.14 13.39
C ASN A 118 19.58 -0.73 13.39
N ARG A 119 18.91 -0.78 14.55
CA ARG A 119 17.56 -1.37 14.68
C ARG A 119 16.48 -0.45 14.10
N VAL A 120 16.68 0.86 14.24
CA VAL A 120 15.72 1.90 13.83
C VAL A 120 16.47 2.93 13.02
N ILE A 121 15.91 3.31 11.88
CA ILE A 121 16.39 4.41 11.03
C ILE A 121 15.31 5.47 10.91
N SER A 122 15.72 6.70 10.60
CA SER A 122 14.80 7.84 10.50
C SER A 122 15.03 8.59 9.19
N PRO A 123 14.65 8.01 8.03
CA PRO A 123 14.73 8.70 6.74
C PRO A 123 13.93 10.00 6.74
N ALA A 124 14.49 11.01 6.08
CA ALA A 124 13.75 12.18 5.65
C ALA A 124 13.07 11.94 4.29
N GLU A 125 12.20 12.85 3.89
CA GLU A 125 11.69 12.90 2.52
C GLU A 125 12.83 12.94 1.50
N GLY A 126 12.74 12.07 0.48
CA GLY A 126 13.75 11.88 -0.54
C GLY A 126 14.90 10.94 -0.16
N ASP A 127 15.02 10.53 1.10
CA ASP A 127 16.02 9.53 1.48
C ASP A 127 15.61 8.12 1.00
N VAL A 128 16.62 7.32 0.66
CA VAL A 128 16.43 5.95 0.23
C VAL A 128 16.77 5.00 1.38
N VAL A 129 15.91 4.01 1.56
CA VAL A 129 15.99 2.98 2.57
C VAL A 129 16.17 1.65 1.87
N VAL A 130 17.18 0.90 2.29
CA VAL A 130 17.43 -0.44 1.77
C VAL A 130 17.10 -1.45 2.85
N LEU A 131 16.18 -2.36 2.53
CA LEU A 131 15.78 -3.46 3.38
C LEU A 131 16.41 -4.76 2.85
N ARG A 132 16.79 -5.62 3.78
CA ARG A 132 17.16 -7.00 3.50
C ARG A 132 16.24 -7.93 4.30
N ASN A 133 15.61 -8.87 3.63
CA ASN A 133 14.77 -9.85 4.30
C ASN A 133 15.57 -11.08 4.79
N ILE A 134 14.94 -11.92 5.61
CA ILE A 134 15.56 -13.15 6.14
C ILE A 134 15.94 -14.17 5.05
N HIS A 135 15.37 -14.03 3.86
CA HIS A 135 15.69 -14.86 2.69
C HIS A 135 16.89 -14.32 1.90
N GLY A 136 17.48 -13.19 2.29
CA GLY A 136 18.64 -12.59 1.64
C GLY A 136 18.31 -11.82 0.36
N HIS A 137 17.05 -11.44 0.15
CA HIS A 137 16.63 -10.52 -0.91
C HIS A 137 16.72 -9.06 -0.44
N TYR A 138 16.94 -8.17 -1.40
CA TYR A 138 17.04 -6.74 -1.16
C TYR A 138 15.84 -6.00 -1.75
N ALA A 139 15.37 -4.99 -1.02
CA ALA A 139 14.42 -4.01 -1.52
C ALA A 139 14.97 -2.60 -1.27
N ALA A 140 14.79 -1.71 -2.23
CA ALA A 140 15.09 -0.30 -2.10
C ALA A 140 13.78 0.49 -2.13
N MET A 141 13.62 1.39 -1.17
CA MET A 141 12.42 2.20 -0.98
C MET A 141 12.83 3.65 -0.82
N VAL A 142 12.08 4.58 -1.39
CA VAL A 142 12.22 6.02 -1.13
C VAL A 142 10.99 6.51 -0.39
N VAL A 143 11.21 7.35 0.63
CA VAL A 143 10.14 8.10 1.28
C VAL A 143 9.84 9.32 0.42
N CYS A 144 8.68 9.36 -0.21
CA CYS A 144 8.32 10.44 -1.15
C CYS A 144 7.67 11.65 -0.46
N ASP A 145 6.90 11.42 0.58
CA ASP A 145 6.09 12.45 1.27
C ASP A 145 5.74 11.91 2.67
N VAL A 146 5.83 12.75 3.70
CA VAL A 146 5.39 12.45 5.08
C VAL A 146 4.38 13.52 5.50
N ARG A 147 3.20 13.09 5.92
CA ARG A 147 2.13 13.98 6.39
C ARG A 147 1.78 13.68 7.84
N ASP A 148 1.67 14.74 8.64
CA ASP A 148 1.39 14.65 10.07
C ASP A 148 0.15 15.47 10.46
N SER A 149 -0.91 14.76 10.87
CA SER A 149 -2.20 15.35 11.25
C SER A 149 -2.13 16.25 12.50
N THR A 150 -1.14 16.04 13.37
CA THR A 150 -0.99 16.78 14.62
C THR A 150 -0.32 18.13 14.45
N ARG A 151 0.17 18.43 13.24
CA ARG A 151 0.88 19.68 12.93
C ARG A 151 0.12 20.48 11.89
N ASN A 152 0.31 20.17 10.62
CA ASN A 152 -0.11 21.04 9.52
C ASN A 152 -0.91 20.31 8.43
N ASP A 153 -1.06 18.99 8.53
CA ASP A 153 -1.76 18.18 7.54
C ASP A 153 -3.12 17.69 8.03
N ASP A 154 -3.93 17.20 7.09
CA ASP A 154 -5.28 16.70 7.34
C ASP A 154 -5.30 15.25 7.90
N ARG A 155 -4.19 14.52 7.76
CA ARG A 155 -4.08 13.09 8.11
C ARG A 155 -2.64 12.67 8.34
N ASP A 156 -2.46 11.55 9.04
CA ASP A 156 -1.19 10.87 9.19
C ASP A 156 -0.99 9.91 8.01
N GLU A 157 -0.11 10.25 7.07
CA GLU A 157 0.12 9.44 5.86
C GLU A 157 1.59 9.46 5.45
N VAL A 158 2.12 8.31 5.05
CA VAL A 158 3.45 8.22 4.44
C VAL A 158 3.29 7.71 3.02
N THR A 159 3.88 8.42 2.06
CA THR A 159 3.93 7.97 0.67
C THR A 159 5.31 7.39 0.40
N ILE A 160 5.34 6.13 -0.03
CA ILE A 160 6.57 5.41 -0.37
C ILE A 160 6.55 4.94 -1.81
N SER A 161 7.73 4.84 -2.41
CA SER A 161 7.94 4.13 -3.68
C SER A 161 9.00 3.07 -3.48
N TRP A 162 8.78 1.85 -3.97
CA TRP A 162 9.69 0.73 -3.74
C TRP A 162 10.02 -0.03 -5.02
N VAL A 163 11.15 -0.72 -4.98
CA VAL A 163 11.63 -1.70 -5.95
C VAL A 163 12.25 -2.87 -5.19
N ILE A 164 11.80 -4.09 -5.48
CA ILE A 164 12.30 -5.33 -4.92
C ILE A 164 13.13 -6.04 -5.98
N ASN A 165 14.33 -6.49 -5.61
CA ASN A 165 15.20 -7.25 -6.50
C ASN A 165 14.93 -8.76 -6.37
N PRO A 166 14.37 -9.43 -7.40
CA PRO A 166 14.03 -10.84 -7.32
C PRO A 166 15.24 -11.79 -7.40
N GLU A 167 16.40 -11.34 -7.91
CA GLU A 167 17.54 -12.20 -8.24
C GLU A 167 18.68 -12.15 -7.19
N HIS A 168 18.37 -11.76 -5.95
CA HIS A 168 19.37 -11.44 -4.91
C HIS A 168 20.39 -10.37 -5.33
N GLY A 169 20.09 -9.60 -6.38
CA GLY A 169 20.95 -8.53 -6.83
C GLY A 169 21.02 -7.40 -5.79
N THR A 170 22.19 -6.78 -5.72
CA THR A 170 22.48 -5.67 -4.78
C THR A 170 22.52 -4.32 -5.46
N ASP A 171 22.44 -4.32 -6.80
CA ASP A 171 22.36 -3.14 -7.64
C ASP A 171 20.90 -2.92 -8.06
N PHE A 172 20.46 -1.67 -7.99
CA PHE A 172 19.12 -1.22 -8.36
C PHE A 172 19.14 -0.28 -9.58
N SER A 173 20.32 -0.02 -10.16
CA SER A 173 20.54 0.82 -11.34
C SER A 173 19.91 0.28 -12.62
#